data_AF-A0A8T5DEM2-F1
#
_entry.id   AF-A0A8T5DEM2-F1
#
_cell.length_a   1.000
_cell.length_b   1.000
_cell.length_c   1.000
_cell.angle_alpha   90.00
_cell.angle_beta   90.00
_cell.angle_gamma   90.00
#
_symmetry.space_group_name_H-M   'P 1'
#
loop_
_entity.id
_entity.type
_entity.pdbx_description
1 polymer ?
#
loop_
_entity_poly.entity_id
_entity_poly.type
_entity_poly.pdbx_seq_one_letter_code
_entity_poly.pdbx_strand_id
1 'polypeptide(L)'
;MEDKGKKRKGLEAAIKDKVIPLIGQSMEKHWGLKIPKIEEDISDRLSQSSLDSFIHFSLPFEDAKKKFKADFLRRELIKYRGNISLLAKFLGINRRSIHRAIKELGIHVDRLEMKSYSLRDEHEKYVDNIIRSSFDQYKGLINEEKIEKIYQDIPKLSKNIAFSIPDQEMTWKEAEIAFEKEYFQYHLKNKKESTKELAGRICLRPETVCRKLKKLGLNK
;
A
#
# COMPACT_ATOMS: atom_id res chain seq x y z
N MET A 1 -19.29 -10.99 -9.85
CA MET A 1 -17.92 -11.35 -9.42
C MET A 1 -16.83 -10.83 -10.38
N GLU A 2 -17.20 -10.24 -11.53
CA GLU A 2 -16.27 -9.75 -12.57
C GLU A 2 -15.50 -8.45 -12.26
N ASP A 3 -15.97 -7.60 -11.34
CA ASP A 3 -15.36 -6.28 -11.10
C ASP A 3 -14.03 -6.33 -10.31
N LYS A 4 -13.81 -7.40 -9.54
CA LYS A 4 -12.63 -7.58 -8.66
C LYS A 4 -11.31 -7.74 -9.41
N GLY A 5 -11.35 -8.40 -10.57
CA GLY A 5 -10.17 -8.60 -11.42
C GLY A 5 -9.81 -7.37 -12.24
N LYS A 6 -10.77 -6.48 -12.51
CA LYS A 6 -10.61 -5.36 -13.44
C LYS A 6 -9.87 -4.17 -12.80
N LYS A 7 -10.15 -3.85 -11.54
CA LYS A 7 -9.51 -2.72 -10.82
C LYS A 7 -8.08 -3.00 -10.33
N ARG A 8 -7.80 -4.21 -9.81
CA ARG A 8 -6.43 -4.61 -9.43
C ARG A 8 -5.53 -4.72 -10.67
N LYS A 9 -6.06 -5.28 -11.77
CA LYS A 9 -5.41 -5.21 -13.09
C LYS A 9 -5.25 -3.75 -13.57
N GLY A 10 -6.14 -2.84 -13.20
CA GLY A 10 -6.04 -1.42 -13.54
C GLY A 10 -4.90 -0.69 -12.81
N LEU A 11 -4.68 -0.95 -11.52
CA LEU A 11 -3.53 -0.40 -10.79
C LEU A 11 -2.22 -1.02 -11.27
N GLU A 12 -2.16 -2.35 -11.36
CA GLU A 12 -0.97 -3.05 -11.88
C GLU A 12 -0.65 -2.60 -13.31
N ALA A 13 -1.67 -2.45 -14.18
CA ALA A 13 -1.47 -1.90 -15.53
C ALA A 13 -1.03 -0.44 -15.49
N ALA A 14 -1.62 0.41 -14.66
CA ALA A 14 -1.22 1.81 -14.59
C ALA A 14 0.17 2.02 -13.99
N ILE A 15 0.58 1.17 -13.05
CA ILE A 15 1.96 1.13 -12.55
C ILE A 15 2.89 0.68 -13.68
N LYS A 16 2.56 -0.40 -14.40
CA LYS A 16 3.36 -0.84 -15.55
C LYS A 16 3.46 0.21 -16.66
N ASP A 17 2.37 0.91 -16.97
CA ASP A 17 2.31 1.88 -18.06
C ASP A 17 3.02 3.20 -17.74
N LYS A 18 3.16 3.54 -16.44
CA LYS A 18 3.76 4.82 -16.01
C LYS A 18 5.11 4.66 -15.32
N VAL A 19 5.24 3.70 -14.42
CA VAL A 19 6.43 3.54 -13.57
C VAL A 19 7.56 2.87 -14.34
N ILE A 20 7.30 1.81 -15.11
CA ILE A 20 8.34 1.13 -15.90
C ILE A 20 9.00 2.10 -16.89
N PRO A 21 8.27 2.89 -17.70
CA PRO A 21 8.90 3.86 -18.59
C PRO A 21 9.72 4.93 -17.87
N LEU A 22 9.32 5.37 -16.68
CA LEU A 22 10.07 6.36 -15.90
C LEU A 22 11.39 5.79 -15.37
N ILE A 23 11.36 4.54 -14.88
CA ILE A 23 12.56 3.85 -14.41
C ILE A 23 13.47 3.57 -15.61
N GLY A 24 12.96 2.97 -16.68
CA GLY A 24 13.74 2.66 -17.87
C GLY A 24 14.37 3.90 -18.51
N GLN A 25 13.62 5.00 -18.64
CA GLN A 25 14.19 6.26 -19.13
C GLN A 25 15.29 6.81 -18.21
N SER A 26 15.13 6.69 -16.88
CA SER A 26 16.15 7.14 -15.93
C SER A 26 17.40 6.27 -16.00
N MET A 27 17.22 4.95 -16.08
CA MET A 27 18.31 3.97 -16.21
C MET A 27 19.09 4.16 -17.51
N GLU A 28 18.40 4.33 -18.64
CA GLU A 28 19.04 4.50 -19.94
C GLU A 28 19.73 5.87 -20.06
N LYS A 29 19.05 6.96 -19.69
CA LYS A 29 19.54 8.33 -19.93
C LYS A 29 20.55 8.80 -18.88
N HIS A 30 20.39 8.42 -17.62
CA HIS A 30 21.26 8.92 -16.53
C HIS A 30 22.36 7.93 -16.16
N TRP A 31 22.13 6.62 -16.29
CA TRP A 31 23.06 5.59 -15.80
C TRP A 31 23.64 4.69 -16.90
N GLY A 32 23.12 4.76 -18.12
CA GLY A 32 23.53 3.91 -19.24
C GLY A 32 23.35 2.42 -18.93
N LEU A 33 22.24 2.08 -18.26
CA LEU A 33 21.88 0.72 -17.86
C LEU A 33 20.60 0.29 -18.56
N LYS A 34 20.54 -0.98 -18.95
CA LYS A 34 19.31 -1.67 -19.37
C LYS A 34 19.19 -2.96 -18.60
N ILE A 35 18.49 -2.93 -17.47
CA ILE A 35 18.26 -4.11 -16.64
C ILE A 35 16.75 -4.26 -16.43
N PRO A 36 16.02 -4.86 -17.39
CA PRO A 36 14.56 -5.02 -17.30
C PRO A 36 14.10 -5.71 -16.02
N LYS A 37 14.96 -6.57 -15.43
CA LYS A 37 14.65 -7.26 -14.17
C LYS A 37 14.51 -6.32 -12.97
N ILE A 38 15.25 -5.21 -12.95
CA ILE A 38 15.13 -4.18 -11.90
C ILE A 38 13.80 -3.44 -12.07
N GLU A 39 13.43 -3.10 -13.30
CA GLU A 39 12.15 -2.44 -13.61
C GLU A 39 10.96 -3.31 -13.19
N GLU A 40 11.01 -4.61 -13.50
CA GLU A 40 10.01 -5.58 -13.06
C GLU A 40 9.92 -5.68 -11.53
N ASP A 41 11.05 -5.84 -10.83
CA ASP A 41 11.07 -5.99 -9.37
C ASP A 41 10.53 -4.74 -8.66
N ILE A 42 10.92 -3.54 -9.11
CA ILE A 42 10.40 -2.29 -8.55
C ILE A 42 8.89 -2.17 -8.84
N SER A 43 8.45 -2.44 -10.07
CA SER A 43 7.04 -2.39 -10.46
C SER A 43 6.19 -3.36 -9.64
N ASP A 44 6.66 -4.60 -9.46
CA ASP A 44 5.96 -5.63 -8.71
C ASP A 44 5.86 -5.27 -7.23
N ARG A 45 6.94 -4.75 -6.62
CA ARG A 45 6.93 -4.28 -5.23
C ARG A 45 5.98 -3.12 -5.01
N LEU A 46 6.04 -2.10 -5.87
CA LEU A 46 5.13 -0.95 -5.81
C LEU A 46 3.66 -1.37 -5.99
N SER A 47 3.41 -2.37 -6.84
CA SER A 47 2.06 -2.91 -7.07
C SER A 47 1.52 -3.72 -5.90
N GLN A 48 2.41 -4.32 -5.10
CA GLN A 48 2.02 -5.13 -3.94
C GLN A 48 1.66 -4.27 -2.72
N SER A 49 2.03 -2.98 -2.69
CA SER A 49 2.29 -2.35 -1.39
C SER A 49 1.78 -0.91 -1.20
N SER A 50 0.58 -0.59 -1.68
CA SER A 50 -0.04 0.71 -1.37
C SER A 50 -0.72 0.72 0.02
N LEU A 51 -0.94 -0.45 0.62
CA LEU A 51 -1.68 -0.62 1.87
C LEU A 51 -0.81 -0.99 3.07
N ASP A 52 0.33 -1.63 2.85
CA ASP A 52 1.20 -2.14 3.92
C ASP A 52 1.69 -1.04 4.87
N SER A 53 1.92 0.16 4.35
CA SER A 53 2.34 1.32 5.15
C SER A 53 1.30 1.73 6.20
N PHE A 54 0.04 1.35 6.02
CA PHE A 54 -1.05 1.65 6.95
C PHE A 54 -1.37 0.49 7.92
N ILE A 55 -0.76 -0.69 7.74
CA ILE A 55 -1.08 -1.88 8.54
C ILE A 55 -0.06 -2.04 9.67
N HIS A 56 -0.56 -1.91 10.90
CA HIS A 56 0.24 -2.14 12.10
C HIS A 56 0.19 -3.62 12.51
N PHE A 57 1.04 -4.44 11.91
CA PHE A 57 1.08 -5.90 12.14
C PHE A 57 1.46 -6.31 13.56
N SER A 58 2.05 -5.42 14.36
CA SER A 58 2.37 -5.68 15.77
C SER A 58 1.16 -5.57 16.70
N LEU A 59 0.05 -4.96 16.24
CA LEU A 59 -1.16 -4.79 17.05
C LEU A 59 -2.10 -6.01 16.90
N PRO A 60 -2.94 -6.28 17.92
CA PRO A 60 -4.05 -7.23 17.79
C PRO A 60 -4.98 -6.88 16.62
N PHE A 61 -5.71 -7.86 16.09
CA PHE A 61 -6.44 -7.71 14.83
C PHE A 61 -7.42 -6.52 14.83
N GLU A 62 -8.21 -6.35 15.90
CA GLU A 62 -9.21 -5.28 15.96
C GLU A 62 -8.56 -3.88 16.09
N ASP A 63 -7.45 -3.77 16.83
CA ASP A 63 -6.71 -2.52 16.97
C ASP A 63 -5.99 -2.15 15.67
N ALA A 64 -5.34 -3.13 15.03
CA ALA A 64 -4.76 -2.98 13.71
C ALA A 64 -5.82 -2.55 12.68
N LYS A 65 -7.00 -3.18 12.72
CA LYS A 65 -8.13 -2.86 11.83
C LYS A 65 -8.66 -1.45 12.08
N LYS A 66 -8.81 -1.05 13.33
CA LYS A 66 -9.26 0.31 13.71
C LYS A 66 -8.25 1.36 13.23
N LYS A 67 -6.97 1.12 13.44
CA LYS A 67 -5.91 2.05 13.02
C LYS A 67 -5.81 2.17 11.50
N PHE A 68 -5.80 1.03 10.79
CA PHE A 68 -5.87 0.98 9.34
C PHE A 68 -7.07 1.79 8.80
N LYS A 69 -8.27 1.58 9.35
CA LYS A 69 -9.48 2.32 8.94
C LYS A 69 -9.33 3.82 9.17
N ALA A 70 -8.71 4.22 10.28
CA ALA A 70 -8.49 5.62 10.59
C ALA A 70 -7.55 6.28 9.57
N ASP A 71 -6.44 5.61 9.25
CA ASP A 71 -5.44 6.14 8.33
C ASP A 71 -5.92 6.13 6.88
N PHE A 72 -6.60 5.06 6.46
CA PHE A 72 -7.31 4.99 5.19
C PHE A 72 -8.32 6.14 5.06
N LEU A 73 -9.21 6.33 6.05
CA LEU A 73 -10.23 7.38 5.98
C LEU A 73 -9.61 8.78 5.98
N ARG A 74 -8.51 9.01 6.72
CA ARG A 74 -7.77 10.29 6.70
C ARG A 74 -7.20 10.57 5.31
N ARG A 75 -6.55 9.58 4.69
CA ARG A 75 -6.01 9.69 3.33
C ARG A 75 -7.10 10.06 2.34
N GLU A 76 -8.22 9.35 2.37
CA GLU A 76 -9.34 9.63 1.45
C GLU A 76 -9.96 11.01 1.74
N LEU A 77 -10.12 11.42 3.00
CA LEU A 77 -10.60 12.76 3.32
C LEU A 77 -9.69 13.86 2.77
N ILE A 78 -8.37 13.69 2.83
CA ILE A 78 -7.40 14.62 2.25
C ILE A 78 -7.53 14.64 0.73
N LYS A 79 -7.60 13.46 0.09
CA LYS A 79 -7.76 13.33 -1.37
C LYS A 79 -9.00 14.06 -1.89
N TYR A 80 -10.12 13.91 -1.19
CA TYR A 80 -11.38 14.55 -1.56
C TYR A 80 -11.58 15.95 -0.94
N ARG A 81 -10.51 16.54 -0.37
CA ARG A 81 -10.53 17.89 0.24
C ARG A 81 -11.67 18.10 1.24
N GLY A 82 -11.94 17.08 2.06
CA GLY A 82 -13.03 17.10 3.04
C GLY A 82 -14.45 16.99 2.46
N ASN A 83 -14.63 16.79 1.14
CA ASN A 83 -15.96 16.61 0.54
C ASN A 83 -16.55 15.24 0.87
N ILE A 84 -17.24 15.16 2.01
CA ILE A 84 -17.84 13.92 2.55
C ILE A 84 -18.87 13.33 1.58
N SER A 85 -19.64 14.16 0.87
CA SER A 85 -20.67 13.67 -0.06
C SER A 85 -20.07 12.94 -1.26
N LEU A 86 -19.01 13.51 -1.84
CA LEU A 86 -18.27 12.88 -2.94
C LEU A 86 -17.54 11.63 -2.46
N LEU A 87 -16.87 11.73 -1.30
CA LEU A 87 -16.17 10.63 -0.66
C LEU A 87 -17.10 9.44 -0.35
N ALA A 88 -18.31 9.70 0.14
CA ALA A 88 -19.31 8.67 0.43
C ALA A 88 -19.71 7.88 -0.83
N LYS A 89 -20.00 8.58 -1.94
CA LYS A 89 -20.29 7.95 -3.23
C LYS A 89 -19.14 7.06 -3.67
N PHE A 90 -17.92 7.57 -3.56
CA PHE A 90 -16.71 6.89 -3.96
C PHE A 90 -16.40 5.65 -3.10
N LEU A 91 -16.50 5.78 -1.77
CA LEU A 91 -16.30 4.66 -0.84
C LEU A 91 -17.43 3.63 -0.86
N GLY A 92 -18.52 3.88 -1.59
CA GLY A 92 -19.67 2.99 -1.67
C GLY A 92 -20.41 2.85 -0.34
N ILE A 93 -20.37 3.88 0.52
CA ILE A 93 -21.06 3.90 1.81
C ILE A 93 -21.81 5.21 2.02
N ASN A 94 -22.84 5.18 2.85
CA ASN A 94 -23.67 6.36 3.09
C ASN A 94 -22.88 7.46 3.82
N ARG A 95 -23.22 8.72 3.52
CA ARG A 95 -22.64 9.91 4.18
C ARG A 95 -22.69 9.81 5.72
N ARG A 96 -23.81 9.31 6.28
CA ARG A 96 -23.96 9.09 7.72
C ARG A 96 -22.92 8.11 8.29
N SER A 97 -22.58 7.06 7.53
CA SER A 97 -21.56 6.09 7.91
C SER A 97 -20.17 6.72 7.95
N ILE A 98 -19.86 7.64 7.03
CA ILE A 98 -18.61 8.40 7.06
C ILE A 98 -18.52 9.27 8.32
N HIS A 99 -19.56 10.06 8.62
CA HIS A 99 -19.58 10.89 9.83
C HIS A 99 -19.42 10.06 11.11
N ARG A 100 -20.11 8.92 11.18
CA ARG A 100 -19.97 7.98 12.30
C ARG A 100 -18.54 7.45 12.42
N ALA A 101 -17.95 7.01 11.31
CA ALA A 101 -16.57 6.53 11.28
C ALA A 101 -15.56 7.62 11.69
N ILE A 102 -15.72 8.86 11.22
CA ILE A 102 -14.89 10.00 11.64
C ILE A 102 -14.92 10.16 13.17
N LYS A 103 -16.11 10.11 13.78
CA LYS A 103 -16.28 10.25 15.23
C LYS A 103 -15.69 9.05 15.99
N GLU A 104 -16.02 7.83 15.59
CA GLU A 104 -15.56 6.60 16.26
C GLU A 104 -14.04 6.38 16.16
N LEU A 105 -13.42 6.86 15.08
CA LEU A 105 -11.99 6.75 14.82
C LEU A 105 -11.21 7.99 15.32
N GLY A 106 -11.88 8.97 15.93
CA GLY A 106 -11.23 10.18 16.47
C GLY A 106 -10.53 11.01 15.39
N ILE A 107 -11.13 11.15 14.21
CA ILE A 107 -10.57 11.93 13.10
C ILE A 107 -11.07 13.38 13.21
N HIS A 108 -10.14 14.32 13.20
CA HIS A 108 -10.43 15.75 13.16
C HIS A 108 -10.22 16.28 11.75
N VAL A 109 -11.30 16.51 11.00
CA VAL A 109 -11.27 16.90 9.58
C VAL A 109 -10.55 18.23 9.38
N ASP A 110 -10.78 19.20 10.27
CA ASP A 110 -10.20 20.54 10.18
C ASP A 110 -8.67 20.57 10.32
N ARG A 111 -8.07 19.51 10.89
CA ARG A 111 -6.61 19.39 11.07
C ARG A 111 -5.92 18.57 9.98
N LEU A 112 -6.64 18.13 8.94
CA LEU A 112 -6.09 17.24 7.91
C LEU A 112 -5.19 17.95 6.89
N GLU A 113 -5.37 19.26 6.67
CA GLU A 113 -4.56 20.07 5.74
C GLU A 113 -3.06 19.98 6.07
N MET A 114 -2.67 20.12 7.35
CA MET A 114 -1.26 20.00 7.77
C MET A 114 -0.69 18.58 7.61
N LYS A 115 -1.52 17.54 7.76
CA LYS A 115 -1.07 16.13 7.58
C LYS A 115 -0.86 15.76 6.12
N SER A 116 -1.47 16.48 5.18
CA SER A 116 -1.36 16.18 3.75
C SER A 116 0.08 16.30 3.23
N TYR A 117 0.85 17.25 3.76
CA TYR A 117 2.27 17.41 3.44
C TYR A 117 3.10 16.22 3.96
N SER A 118 2.86 15.80 5.21
CA SER A 118 3.53 14.62 5.80
C SER A 118 3.23 13.31 5.07
N LEU A 119 1.99 13.10 4.62
CA LEU A 119 1.62 11.87 3.92
C LEU A 119 2.28 11.75 2.54
N ARG A 120 2.47 12.88 1.83
CA ARG A 120 3.23 12.87 0.58
C ARG A 120 4.69 12.51 0.84
N ASP A 121 5.29 13.11 1.86
CA ASP A 121 6.67 12.81 2.25
C ASP A 121 6.85 11.33 2.64
N GLU A 122 5.88 10.74 3.33
CA GLU A 122 5.88 9.32 3.68
C GLU A 122 5.76 8.42 2.44
N HIS A 123 4.90 8.78 1.49
CA HIS A 123 4.77 8.03 0.23
C HIS A 123 6.02 8.14 -0.64
N GLU A 124 6.63 9.33 -0.74
CA GLU A 124 7.90 9.52 -1.46
C GLU A 124 9.02 8.69 -0.82
N LYS A 125 9.14 8.70 0.52
CA LYS A 125 10.11 7.86 1.26
C LYS A 125 9.85 6.38 1.08
N TYR A 126 8.59 5.97 1.00
CA TYR A 126 8.21 4.58 0.76
C TYR A 126 8.73 4.10 -0.60
N VAL A 127 8.48 4.89 -1.65
CA VAL A 127 8.98 4.62 -3.01
C VAL A 127 10.51 4.62 -3.04
N ASP A 128 11.15 5.59 -2.39
CA ASP A 128 12.62 5.68 -2.28
C ASP A 128 13.23 4.42 -1.66
N ASN A 129 12.66 3.94 -0.56
CA ASN A 129 13.10 2.71 0.09
C ASN A 129 12.94 1.48 -0.80
N ILE A 130 11.84 1.35 -1.54
CA ILE A 130 11.67 0.25 -2.50
C ILE A 130 12.77 0.29 -3.54
N ILE A 131 12.97 1.45 -4.19
CA ILE A 131 13.95 1.59 -5.27
C ILE A 131 15.35 1.24 -4.75
N ARG A 132 15.76 1.78 -3.59
CA ARG A 132 17.04 1.45 -2.95
C ARG A 132 17.17 -0.05 -2.70
N SER A 133 16.17 -0.65 -2.06
CA SER A 133 16.18 -2.08 -1.73
C SER A 133 16.21 -2.99 -2.96
N SER A 134 15.61 -2.56 -4.06
CA SER A 134 15.67 -3.26 -5.34
C SER A 134 17.07 -3.15 -5.93
N PHE A 135 17.66 -1.95 -6.02
CA PHE A 135 19.04 -1.78 -6.53
C PHE A 135 20.10 -2.47 -5.66
N ASP A 136 19.92 -2.53 -4.34
CA ASP A 136 20.81 -3.24 -3.42
C ASP A 136 20.99 -4.72 -3.80
N GLN A 137 19.96 -5.35 -4.36
CA GLN A 137 20.02 -6.75 -4.80
C GLN A 137 20.91 -6.97 -6.02
N TYR A 138 21.11 -5.92 -6.82
CA TYR A 138 21.89 -5.97 -8.05
C TYR A 138 23.22 -5.21 -7.95
N LYS A 139 23.58 -4.69 -6.77
CA LYS A 139 24.83 -3.92 -6.55
C LYS A 139 26.09 -4.66 -6.98
N GLY A 140 26.10 -6.00 -6.87
CA GLY A 140 27.24 -6.83 -7.30
C GLY A 140 27.38 -6.98 -8.82
N LEU A 141 26.40 -6.52 -9.59
CA LEU A 141 26.38 -6.57 -11.07
C LEU A 141 26.63 -5.21 -11.72
N ILE A 142 26.74 -4.15 -10.91
CA ILE A 142 26.84 -2.76 -11.37
C ILE A 142 28.14 -2.17 -10.83
N ASN A 143 28.84 -1.39 -11.64
CA ASN A 143 30.06 -0.67 -11.21
C ASN A 143 29.74 0.32 -10.07
N GLU A 144 30.66 0.46 -9.12
CA GLU A 144 30.59 1.33 -7.95
C GLU A 144 30.31 2.80 -8.32
N GLU A 145 30.97 3.36 -9.35
CA GLU A 145 30.70 4.72 -9.82
C GLU A 145 29.28 4.92 -10.35
N LYS A 146 28.70 3.88 -10.99
CA LYS A 146 27.31 3.93 -11.48
C LYS A 146 26.33 3.78 -10.32
N ILE A 147 26.67 2.93 -9.35
CA ILE A 147 25.90 2.76 -8.12
C ILE A 147 25.77 4.09 -7.37
N GLU A 148 26.86 4.83 -7.18
CA GLU A 148 26.82 6.11 -6.50
C GLU A 148 25.89 7.12 -7.21
N LYS A 149 26.00 7.23 -8.53
CA LYS A 149 25.11 8.06 -9.35
C LYS A 149 23.64 7.66 -9.23
N ILE A 150 23.35 6.36 -9.20
CA ILE A 150 21.99 5.86 -8.97
C ILE A 150 21.47 6.40 -7.63
N TYR A 151 22.17 6.14 -6.52
CA TYR A 151 21.69 6.54 -5.20
C TYR A 151 21.52 8.05 -5.01
N GLN A 152 22.29 8.87 -5.74
CA GLN A 152 22.13 10.34 -5.79
C GLN A 152 20.85 10.76 -6.52
N ASP A 153 20.47 10.04 -7.58
CA ASP A 153 19.30 10.34 -8.41
C ASP A 153 17.99 9.73 -7.87
N ILE A 154 18.06 8.70 -7.00
CA ILE A 154 16.88 8.02 -6.44
C ILE A 154 15.87 9.00 -5.81
N PRO A 155 16.23 10.02 -5.01
CA PRO A 155 15.23 10.92 -4.42
C PRO A 155 14.35 11.61 -5.47
N LYS A 156 14.95 12.07 -6.58
CA LYS A 156 14.23 12.69 -7.69
C LYS A 156 13.36 11.68 -8.43
N LEU A 157 13.89 10.48 -8.69
CA LEU A 157 13.13 9.40 -9.32
C LEU A 157 11.94 8.98 -8.45
N SER A 158 12.13 8.87 -7.15
CA SER A 158 11.11 8.47 -6.17
C SER A 158 9.96 9.47 -6.12
N LYS A 159 10.28 10.77 -6.13
CA LYS A 159 9.28 11.83 -6.23
C LYS A 159 8.46 11.74 -7.51
N ASN A 160 9.12 11.53 -8.65
CA ASN A 160 8.45 11.40 -9.94
C ASN A 160 7.54 10.17 -10.01
N ILE A 161 8.02 9.04 -9.49
CA ILE A 161 7.25 7.79 -9.42
C ILE A 161 6.08 7.93 -8.46
N ALA A 162 6.29 8.47 -7.25
CA ALA A 162 5.25 8.70 -6.26
C ALA A 162 4.11 9.59 -6.81
N PHE A 163 4.44 10.57 -7.66
CA PHE A 163 3.44 11.41 -8.33
C PHE A 163 2.71 10.69 -9.48
N SER A 164 3.34 9.71 -10.09
CA SER A 164 2.83 9.03 -11.29
C SER A 164 1.97 7.80 -10.97
N ILE A 165 2.16 7.19 -9.79
CA ILE A 165 1.34 6.09 -9.31
C ILE A 165 -0.07 6.62 -9.04
N PRO A 166 -1.12 6.12 -9.73
CA PRO A 166 -2.47 6.52 -9.43
C PRO A 166 -2.88 6.02 -8.04
N ASP A 167 -3.62 6.85 -7.30
CA ASP A 167 -4.21 6.42 -6.04
C ASP A 167 -5.07 5.18 -6.27
N GLN A 168 -4.83 4.13 -5.49
CA GLN A 168 -5.67 2.93 -5.57
C GLN A 168 -7.07 3.26 -5.06
N GLU A 169 -7.99 3.35 -6.01
CA GLU A 169 -9.38 3.61 -5.73
C GLU A 169 -10.08 2.34 -5.22
N MET A 170 -10.51 2.37 -3.97
CA MET A 170 -11.21 1.25 -3.32
C MET A 170 -12.40 1.73 -2.50
N THR A 171 -13.48 0.95 -2.55
CA THR A 171 -14.61 1.11 -1.64
C THR A 171 -14.19 0.79 -0.21
N TRP A 172 -14.96 1.26 0.76
CA TRP A 172 -14.74 0.96 2.19
C TRP A 172 -14.64 -0.56 2.45
N LYS A 173 -15.50 -1.33 1.79
CA LYS A 173 -15.54 -2.79 1.93
C LYS A 173 -14.32 -3.46 1.30
N GLU A 174 -13.85 -2.95 0.17
CA GLU A 174 -12.64 -3.44 -0.48
C GLU A 174 -11.40 -3.14 0.36
N ALA A 175 -11.29 -1.94 0.94
CA ALA A 175 -10.24 -1.58 1.87
C ALA A 175 -10.18 -2.53 3.07
N GLU A 176 -11.34 -2.84 3.67
CA GLU A 176 -11.40 -3.82 4.76
C GLU A 176 -10.96 -5.22 4.33
N ILE A 177 -11.37 -5.70 3.16
CA ILE A 177 -10.98 -7.03 2.67
C ILE A 177 -9.47 -7.08 2.39
N ALA A 178 -8.92 -6.01 1.81
CA ALA A 178 -7.50 -5.90 1.53
C ALA A 178 -6.68 -5.91 2.83
N PHE A 179 -7.06 -5.10 3.82
CA PHE A 179 -6.48 -5.14 5.16
C PHE A 179 -6.48 -6.56 5.74
N GLU A 180 -7.64 -7.22 5.73
CA GLU A 180 -7.75 -8.57 6.30
C GLU A 180 -6.80 -9.53 5.60
N LYS A 181 -6.74 -9.48 4.26
CA LYS A 181 -5.86 -10.34 3.47
C LYS A 181 -4.39 -10.13 3.82
N GLU A 182 -3.90 -8.89 3.79
CA GLU A 182 -2.49 -8.58 4.04
C GLU A 182 -2.10 -8.89 5.49
N TYR A 183 -2.94 -8.54 6.46
CA TYR A 183 -2.70 -8.84 7.88
C TYR A 183 -2.56 -10.34 8.14
N PHE A 184 -3.47 -11.17 7.60
CA PHE A 184 -3.35 -12.62 7.75
C PHE A 184 -2.18 -13.19 6.95
N GLN A 185 -1.91 -12.70 5.74
CA GLN A 185 -0.77 -13.15 4.94
C GLN A 185 0.56 -12.89 5.66
N TYR A 186 0.75 -11.69 6.24
CA TYR A 186 1.93 -11.36 7.04
C TYR A 186 2.14 -12.37 8.17
N HIS A 187 1.10 -12.65 8.95
CA HIS A 187 1.19 -13.56 10.08
C HIS A 187 1.33 -15.04 9.69
N LEU A 188 0.84 -15.43 8.51
CA LEU A 188 0.96 -16.80 7.98
C LEU A 188 2.32 -17.08 7.30
N LYS A 189 3.18 -16.06 7.11
CA LYS A 189 4.54 -16.26 6.56
C LYS A 189 5.37 -17.22 7.42
N ASN A 190 5.14 -17.22 8.73
CA ASN A 190 5.77 -18.16 9.66
C ASN A 190 5.02 -19.50 9.64
N LYS A 191 5.39 -20.39 8.71
CA LYS A 191 4.68 -21.66 8.39
C LYS A 191 4.49 -22.67 9.54
N LYS A 192 4.99 -22.40 10.75
CA LYS A 192 4.94 -23.32 11.91
C LYS A 192 3.78 -23.05 12.87
N GLU A 193 3.11 -21.91 12.79
CA GLU A 193 2.04 -21.52 13.72
C GLU A 193 0.69 -22.15 13.31
N SER A 194 0.04 -22.84 14.25
CA SER A 194 -1.33 -23.35 14.09
C SER A 194 -2.35 -22.23 14.14
N THR A 195 -3.54 -22.45 13.58
CA THR A 195 -4.63 -21.46 13.60
C THR A 195 -5.03 -21.04 15.02
N LYS A 196 -4.89 -21.95 15.99
CA LYS A 196 -5.21 -21.68 17.41
C LYS A 196 -4.17 -20.74 18.04
N GLU A 197 -2.89 -20.97 17.77
CA GLU A 197 -1.80 -20.12 18.24
C GLU A 197 -1.87 -18.73 17.61
N LEU A 198 -2.09 -18.66 16.29
CA LEU A 198 -2.32 -17.41 15.56
C LEU A 198 -3.48 -16.63 16.19
N ALA A 199 -4.61 -17.30 16.42
CA ALA A 199 -5.81 -16.69 17.01
C ALA A 199 -5.53 -16.11 18.40
N GLY A 200 -4.79 -16.83 19.25
CA GLY A 200 -4.34 -16.33 20.55
C GLY A 200 -3.48 -15.08 20.42
N ARG A 201 -2.50 -15.09 19.52
CA ARG A 201 -1.55 -13.98 19.33
C ARG A 201 -2.20 -12.70 18.80
N ILE A 202 -3.18 -12.81 17.90
CA ILE A 202 -3.88 -11.65 17.32
C ILE A 202 -5.18 -11.31 18.06
N CYS A 203 -5.43 -11.95 19.20
CA CYS A 203 -6.61 -11.78 20.06
C CYS A 203 -7.96 -11.99 19.35
N LEU A 204 -8.05 -12.99 18.48
CA LEU A 204 -9.29 -13.42 17.83
C LEU A 204 -9.73 -14.79 18.33
N ARG A 205 -11.03 -15.07 18.21
CA ARG A 205 -11.54 -16.43 18.41
C ARG A 205 -11.06 -17.34 17.27
N PRO A 206 -10.60 -18.58 17.54
CA PRO A 206 -10.12 -19.49 16.50
C PRO A 206 -11.11 -19.71 15.35
N GLU A 207 -12.41 -19.83 15.65
CA GLU A 207 -13.48 -20.01 14.66
C GLU A 207 -13.58 -18.80 13.72
N THR A 208 -13.35 -17.60 14.27
CA THR A 208 -13.35 -16.36 13.49
C THR A 208 -12.18 -16.30 12.53
N VAL A 209 -10.99 -16.74 12.97
CA VAL A 209 -9.81 -16.84 12.11
C VAL A 209 -10.06 -17.86 11.00
N CYS A 210 -10.47 -19.09 11.34
CA CYS A 210 -10.80 -20.13 10.35
C CYS A 210 -11.79 -19.63 9.28
N ARG A 211 -12.87 -18.97 9.70
CA ARG A 211 -13.87 -18.41 8.80
C ARG A 211 -13.29 -17.33 7.89
N LYS A 212 -12.45 -16.44 8.41
CA LYS A 212 -11.81 -15.37 7.64
C LYS A 212 -10.78 -15.92 6.65
N LEU A 213 -9.93 -16.86 7.05
CA LEU A 213 -8.94 -17.50 6.17
C LEU A 213 -9.62 -18.23 5.01
N LYS A 214 -10.70 -18.98 5.28
CA LYS A 214 -11.50 -19.64 4.24
C LYS A 214 -12.10 -18.63 3.26
N LYS A 215 -12.67 -17.53 3.77
CA LYS A 215 -13.26 -16.47 2.94
C LYS A 215 -12.22 -15.75 2.06
N LEU A 216 -10.99 -15.64 2.55
CA LEU A 216 -9.88 -14.97 1.86
C LEU A 216 -9.10 -15.90 0.93
N GLY A 217 -9.42 -17.21 0.92
CA GLY A 217 -8.66 -18.20 0.15
C GLY A 217 -7.24 -18.41 0.65
N LEU A 218 -7.00 -18.17 1.95
CA LEU A 218 -5.68 -18.30 2.59
C LEU A 218 -5.53 -19.61 3.38
N ASN A 219 -6.48 -20.53 3.25
CA ASN A 219 -6.36 -21.86 3.84
C ASN A 219 -5.26 -22.65 3.12
N LYS A 220 -4.34 -23.22 3.89
CA LYS A 220 -3.46 -24.31 3.45
C LYS A 220 -4.15 -25.64 3.67
#